data_AF-A0A1P8VRC0-F1
#
_entry.id   AF-A0A1P8VRC0-F1
#
_cell.length_a   1.000
_cell.length_b   1.000
_cell.length_c   1.000
_cell.angle_alpha   90.00
_cell.angle_beta   90.00
_cell.angle_gamma   90.00
#
_symmetry.space_group_name_H-M   'P 1'
#
loop_
_entity.id
_entity.type
_entity.pdbx_description
1 polymer ?
#
loop_
_entity_poly.entity_id
_entity_poly.type
_entity_poly.pdbx_seq_one_letter_code
_entity_poly.pdbx_strand_id
1 'polypeptide(L)'
;MVGEKHKSAVITLVERLSKAIITLKTKGRKASDIEVAINQWLSQFPRHLFKSITFDCGKEFSNWKSISNAHDIDIFFADLGCPGQRGLNEHSNGLLRRSGLPKQMDFTDISQQFLSAIADKRNKIPRKSLNYQTPYQVFLSHLKKSSLI
;
A
#
# COMPACT_ATOMS: atom_id res chain seq x y z
N MET A 1 8.40 1.40 1.67
CA MET A 1 9.71 1.64 1.02
C MET A 1 10.49 2.66 1.83
N VAL A 2 11.79 2.44 2.03
CA VAL A 2 12.66 3.36 2.78
C VAL A 2 13.55 4.15 1.81
N GLY A 3 13.65 5.46 2.04
CA GLY A 3 14.42 6.42 1.26
C GLY A 3 15.88 6.55 1.72
N GLU A 4 16.57 7.57 1.22
CA GLU A 4 17.99 7.82 1.54
C GLU A 4 18.26 7.86 3.04
N LYS A 5 19.36 7.21 3.48
CA LYS A 5 19.86 7.23 4.86
C LYS A 5 18.80 6.89 5.92
N HIS A 6 17.77 6.15 5.54
CA HIS A 6 16.63 5.81 6.41
C HIS A 6 15.84 7.02 6.96
N LYS A 7 16.00 8.21 6.35
CA LYS A 7 15.41 9.47 6.83
C LYS A 7 13.96 9.66 6.41
N SER A 8 13.58 9.14 5.24
CA SER A 8 12.24 9.26 4.68
C SER A 8 11.67 7.90 4.29
N ALA A 9 10.35 7.80 4.21
CA ALA A 9 9.65 6.57 3.87
C ALA A 9 8.37 6.85 3.07
N VAL A 10 7.98 5.85 2.29
CA VAL A 10 6.70 5.78 1.59
C VAL A 10 6.03 4.48 1.99
N ILE A 11 4.77 4.53 2.38
CA ILE A 11 4.00 3.31 2.65
C ILE A 11 3.59 2.74 1.31
N THR A 12 3.86 1.45 1.08
CA THR A 12 3.36 0.73 -0.08
C THR A 12 2.35 -0.29 0.40
N LEU A 13 1.11 -0.15 -0.04
CA LEU A 13 0.06 -1.15 0.13
C LEU A 13 -0.20 -1.81 -1.22
N VAL A 14 -0.52 -3.10 -1.22
CA VAL A 14 -0.89 -3.81 -2.45
C VAL A 14 -2.14 -4.61 -2.19
N GLU A 15 -3.20 -4.31 -2.93
CA GLU A 15 -4.44 -5.08 -2.83
C GLU A 15 -4.22 -6.47 -3.43
N ARG A 16 -4.55 -7.53 -2.68
CA ARG A 16 -4.12 -8.90 -2.97
C ARG A 16 -4.73 -9.48 -4.24
N LEU A 17 -6.00 -9.19 -4.53
CA LEU A 17 -6.75 -9.80 -5.63
C LEU A 17 -6.44 -9.12 -6.97
N SER A 18 -6.60 -7.80 -7.03
CA SER A 18 -6.34 -6.96 -8.21
C SER A 18 -4.86 -6.66 -8.41
N LYS A 19 -4.02 -6.82 -7.37
CA LYS A 19 -2.61 -6.45 -7.38
C LYS A 19 -2.37 -4.95 -7.61
N ALA A 20 -3.39 -4.13 -7.30
CA ALA A 20 -3.31 -2.68 -7.36
C ALA A 20 -2.34 -2.17 -6.29
N ILE A 21 -1.39 -1.35 -6.72
CA ILE A 21 -0.35 -0.76 -5.88
C ILE A 21 -0.84 0.59 -5.40
N ILE A 22 -0.77 0.84 -4.11
CA ILE A 22 -1.11 2.10 -3.48
C ILE A 22 0.15 2.60 -2.77
N THR A 23 0.47 3.86 -2.97
CA THR A 23 1.64 4.51 -2.34
C THR A 23 1.17 5.70 -1.53
N LEU A 24 1.53 5.74 -0.25
CA LEU A 24 1.16 6.83 0.66
C LEU A 24 2.41 7.54 1.15
N LYS A 25 2.42 8.87 1.01
CA LYS A 25 3.41 9.74 1.63
C LYS A 25 3.18 9.72 3.14
N THR A 26 4.27 9.59 3.88
CA THR A 26 4.27 9.78 5.33
C THR A 26 5.31 10.84 5.68
N LYS A 27 5.07 11.55 6.79
CA LYS A 27 6.00 12.58 7.30
C LYS A 27 7.27 11.95 7.89
N GLY A 28 7.19 10.68 8.29
CA GLY A 28 8.27 10.00 8.98
C GLY A 28 8.03 8.50 9.09
N ARG A 29 8.78 7.84 9.97
CA ARG A 29 8.71 6.39 10.19
C ARG A 29 8.10 6.02 11.54
N LYS A 30 7.69 7.00 12.33
CA LYS A 30 7.09 6.75 13.64
C LYS A 30 5.70 6.14 13.43
N ALA A 31 5.27 5.31 14.37
CA ALA A 31 3.95 4.69 14.30
C ALA A 31 2.82 5.71 14.15
N SER A 32 2.94 6.89 14.79
CA SER A 32 2.01 8.00 14.64
C SER A 32 1.95 8.56 13.21
N ASP A 33 3.09 8.69 12.52
CA ASP A 33 3.15 9.24 11.16
C ASP A 33 2.57 8.25 10.15
N ILE A 34 2.76 6.95 10.39
CA ILE A 34 2.20 5.87 9.58
C ILE A 34 0.69 5.76 9.79
N GLU A 35 0.25 5.79 11.05
CA GLU A 35 -1.17 5.79 11.42
C GLU A 35 -1.93 6.95 10.78
N VAL A 36 -1.41 8.18 10.86
CA VAL A 36 -2.05 9.35 10.24
C VAL A 36 -2.21 9.17 8.74
N ALA A 37 -1.16 8.70 8.05
CA ALA A 37 -1.20 8.50 6.60
C ALA A 37 -2.21 7.40 6.19
N ILE A 38 -2.28 6.31 6.94
CA ILE A 38 -3.22 5.21 6.68
C ILE A 38 -4.65 5.64 6.96
N ASN A 39 -4.91 6.31 8.09
CA ASN A 39 -6.26 6.79 8.44
C ASN A 39 -6.78 7.80 7.42
N GLN A 40 -5.94 8.77 6.99
CA GLN A 40 -6.29 9.74 5.95
C GLN A 40 -6.61 9.08 4.61
N TRP A 41 -5.96 7.97 4.30
CA TRP A 41 -6.22 7.22 3.08
C TRP A 41 -7.50 6.39 3.19
N LEU A 42 -7.67 5.63 4.27
CA LEU A 42 -8.86 4.82 4.50
C LEU A 42 -10.14 5.65 4.63
N SER A 43 -10.07 6.87 5.17
CA SER A 43 -11.23 7.76 5.29
C SER A 43 -11.79 8.23 3.94
N GLN A 44 -11.06 8.05 2.84
CA GLN A 44 -11.52 8.39 1.49
C GLN A 44 -12.43 7.32 0.87
N PHE A 45 -12.55 6.15 1.52
CA PHE A 45 -13.33 5.03 1.04
C PHE A 45 -14.51 4.73 1.96
N PRO A 46 -15.60 4.13 1.42
CA PRO A 46 -16.67 3.62 2.25
C PRO A 46 -16.15 2.60 3.27
N ARG A 47 -16.80 2.58 4.44
CA ARG A 47 -16.54 1.56 5.46
C ARG A 47 -16.72 0.16 4.88
N HIS A 48 -15.95 -0.79 5.41
CA HIS A 48 -15.96 -2.20 5.00
C HIS A 48 -15.53 -2.50 3.56
N LEU A 49 -15.04 -1.50 2.81
CA LEU A 49 -14.49 -1.75 1.47
C LEU A 49 -13.25 -2.64 1.54
N PHE A 50 -12.35 -2.33 2.48
CA PHE A 50 -11.22 -3.17 2.82
C PHE A 50 -11.60 -3.97 4.06
N LYS A 51 -11.45 -5.30 4.01
CA LYS A 51 -11.77 -6.19 5.14
C LYS A 51 -10.60 -6.39 6.09
N SER A 52 -9.39 -6.40 5.55
CA SER A 52 -8.20 -6.65 6.33
C SER A 52 -6.96 -6.00 5.73
N ILE A 53 -5.97 -5.69 6.57
CA ILE A 53 -4.63 -5.30 6.15
C ILE A 53 -3.61 -6.23 6.83
N THR A 54 -2.60 -6.67 6.09
CA THR A 54 -1.50 -7.45 6.64
C THR A 54 -0.23 -6.61 6.61
N PHE A 55 0.35 -6.35 7.79
CA PHE A 55 1.63 -5.66 7.93
C PHE A 55 2.78 -6.65 8.16
N ASP A 56 4.02 -6.17 8.06
CA ASP A 56 5.14 -6.89 8.66
C ASP A 56 5.24 -6.54 10.16
N CYS A 57 6.01 -7.33 10.91
CA CYS A 57 6.25 -7.11 12.34
C CYS A 57 7.14 -5.88 12.63
N GLY A 58 7.09 -4.85 11.78
CA GLY A 58 7.78 -3.58 11.96
C GLY A 58 7.20 -2.79 13.12
N LYS A 59 8.08 -2.16 13.91
CA LYS A 59 7.68 -1.30 15.04
C LYS A 59 6.90 -0.07 14.57
N GLU A 60 7.09 0.33 13.31
CA GLU A 60 6.33 1.39 12.67
C GLU A 60 4.82 1.10 12.56
N PHE A 61 4.37 -0.13 12.77
CA PHE A 61 2.95 -0.53 12.77
C PHE A 61 2.39 -0.80 14.18
N SER A 62 3.09 -0.37 15.25
CA SER A 62 2.64 -0.64 16.63
C SER A 62 1.27 -0.08 16.98
N ASN A 63 0.82 0.98 16.29
CA ASN A 63 -0.48 1.63 16.51
C ASN A 63 -1.63 0.97 15.73
N TRP A 64 -1.44 -0.25 15.22
CA TRP A 64 -2.43 -0.97 14.42
C TRP A 64 -3.83 -1.08 15.05
N LYS A 65 -3.93 -1.18 16.39
CA LYS A 65 -5.22 -1.27 17.10
C LYS A 65 -6.09 -0.03 16.87
N SER A 66 -5.46 1.14 16.83
CA SER A 66 -6.15 2.41 16.58
C SER A 66 -6.73 2.42 15.16
N ILE A 67 -5.93 2.02 14.17
CA ILE A 67 -6.35 1.91 12.76
C ILE A 67 -7.50 0.91 12.62
N SER A 68 -7.37 -0.27 13.24
CA SER A 68 -8.36 -1.34 13.22
C SER A 68 -9.71 -0.86 13.75
N ASN A 69 -9.72 -0.24 14.95
CA ASN A 69 -10.94 0.24 15.58
C ASN A 69 -11.59 1.43 14.83
N ALA A 70 -10.79 2.33 14.27
CA ALA A 70 -11.29 3.52 13.57
C ALA A 70 -12.01 3.18 12.26
N HIS A 71 -11.57 2.13 11.57
CA HIS A 71 -12.04 1.77 10.24
C HIS A 71 -12.82 0.45 10.17
N ASP A 72 -12.91 -0.29 11.28
CA ASP A 72 -13.51 -1.62 11.35
C ASP A 72 -12.85 -2.59 10.36
N ILE A 73 -11.52 -2.69 10.46
CA ILE A 73 -10.67 -3.50 9.57
C ILE A 73 -9.81 -4.43 10.41
N ASP A 74 -9.76 -5.71 10.01
CA ASP A 74 -8.90 -6.70 10.66
C ASP A 74 -7.43 -6.45 10.31
N ILE A 75 -6.56 -6.40 11.32
CA ILE A 75 -5.12 -6.26 11.10
C ILE A 75 -4.40 -7.57 11.43
N PHE A 76 -3.64 -8.07 10.46
CA PHE A 76 -2.78 -9.25 10.61
C PHE A 76 -1.31 -8.87 10.48
N PHE A 77 -0.44 -9.72 11.00
CA PHE A 77 1.01 -9.58 10.87
C PHE A 77 1.61 -10.81 10.20
N ALA A 78 2.55 -10.60 9.29
CA ALA A 78 3.32 -11.68 8.68
C ALA A 78 4.25 -12.34 9.71
N ASP A 79 4.42 -13.66 9.61
CA ASP A 79 5.27 -14.43 10.52
C ASP A 79 6.75 -14.02 10.40
N LEU A 80 7.45 -14.04 11.54
CA LEU A 80 8.88 -13.76 11.59
C LEU A 80 9.63 -14.80 10.75
N GLY A 81 10.48 -14.34 9.83
CA GLY A 81 11.27 -15.22 8.97
C GLY A 81 10.52 -15.82 7.79
N CYS A 82 9.28 -15.40 7.50
CA CYS A 82 8.49 -15.87 6.36
C CYS A 82 8.37 -14.81 5.24
N PRO A 83 9.44 -14.52 4.48
CA PRO A 83 9.40 -13.50 3.41
C PRO A 83 8.39 -13.85 2.30
N GLY A 84 8.10 -15.15 2.10
CA GLY A 84 7.12 -15.63 1.12
C GLY A 84 5.71 -15.06 1.30
N GLN A 85 5.30 -14.77 2.55
CA GLN A 85 4.00 -14.14 2.84
C GLN A 85 3.92 -12.69 2.32
N ARG A 86 5.06 -12.08 1.99
CA ARG A 86 5.19 -10.70 1.48
C ARG A 86 5.63 -10.63 0.02
N GLY A 87 5.67 -11.76 -0.70
CA GLY A 87 6.21 -11.82 -2.05
C GLY A 87 5.57 -10.81 -3.01
N LEU A 88 4.27 -10.55 -2.88
CA LEU A 88 3.57 -9.55 -3.70
C LEU A 88 4.02 -8.11 -3.39
N ASN A 89 4.20 -7.78 -2.11
CA ASN A 89 4.65 -6.45 -1.70
C ASN A 89 6.11 -6.21 -2.12
N GLU A 90 6.98 -7.21 -1.91
CA GLU A 90 8.39 -7.16 -2.33
C GLU A 90 8.53 -7.00 -3.85
N HIS A 91 7.76 -7.77 -4.62
CA HIS A 91 7.70 -7.62 -6.08
C HIS A 91 7.24 -6.21 -6.50
N SER A 92 6.17 -5.71 -5.89
CA SER A 92 5.59 -4.39 -6.19
C SER A 92 6.55 -3.25 -5.85
N ASN A 93 7.27 -3.34 -4.72
CA ASN A 93 8.34 -2.39 -4.38
C ASN A 93 9.47 -2.41 -5.42
N GLY A 94 9.81 -3.59 -5.95
CA GLY A 94 10.77 -3.71 -7.07
C GLY A 94 10.30 -3.00 -8.34
N LEU A 95 9.01 -3.07 -8.66
CA LEU A 95 8.42 -2.37 -9.81
C LEU A 95 8.45 -0.85 -9.64
N LEU A 96 8.08 -0.36 -8.46
CA LEU A 96 8.10 1.06 -8.12
C LEU A 96 9.53 1.63 -8.21
N ARG A 97 10.53 0.87 -7.73
CA ARG A 97 11.94 1.24 -7.84
C ARG A 97 12.40 1.44 -9.27
N ARG A 98 11.95 0.58 -10.20
CA ARG A 98 12.26 0.71 -11.64
C ARG A 98 11.49 1.82 -12.34
N SER A 99 10.46 2.38 -11.71
CA SER A 99 9.50 3.27 -12.36
C SER A 99 9.58 4.72 -11.91
N GLY A 100 10.58 5.07 -11.10
CA GLY A 100 10.81 6.45 -10.65
C GLY A 100 11.05 6.63 -9.15
N LEU A 101 11.09 5.54 -8.36
CA LEU A 101 11.42 5.58 -6.92
C LEU A 101 12.70 4.80 -6.60
N PRO A 102 13.87 5.15 -7.20
CA PRO A 102 15.09 4.39 -7.03
C PRO A 102 15.51 4.28 -5.55
N LYS A 103 16.32 3.26 -5.25
CA LYS A 103 16.93 3.16 -3.90
C LYS A 103 17.70 4.45 -3.62
N GLN A 104 17.67 4.90 -2.36
CA GLN A 104 18.38 6.11 -1.90
C GLN A 104 17.83 7.43 -2.46
N MET A 105 16.66 7.44 -3.10
CA MET A 105 15.93 8.68 -3.33
C MET A 105 15.47 9.25 -1.99
N ASP A 106 15.62 10.56 -1.79
CA ASP A 106 14.96 11.22 -0.67
C ASP A 106 13.49 11.49 -1.02
N PHE A 107 12.59 11.00 -0.16
CA PHE A 107 11.15 11.15 -0.30
C PHE A 107 10.60 12.40 0.42
N THR A 108 11.44 13.20 1.07
CA THR A 108 11.02 14.39 1.85
C THR A 108 10.20 15.37 1.00
N ASP A 109 10.74 15.78 -0.15
CA ASP A 109 10.13 16.79 -1.03
C ASP A 109 9.23 16.20 -2.13
N ILE A 110 9.08 14.88 -2.17
CA ILE A 110 8.22 14.24 -3.17
C ILE A 110 6.75 14.44 -2.80
N SER A 111 5.94 14.90 -3.74
CA SER A 111 4.51 15.08 -3.53
C SER A 111 3.75 13.74 -3.54
N GLN A 112 2.62 13.68 -2.81
CA GLN A 112 1.73 12.52 -2.88
C GLN A 112 1.25 12.26 -4.32
N GLN A 113 1.00 13.31 -5.10
CA GLN A 113 0.57 13.21 -6.50
C GLN A 113 1.62 12.50 -7.37
N PHE A 114 2.91 12.79 -7.16
CA PHE A 114 3.98 12.11 -7.89
C PHE A 114 4.05 10.61 -7.55
N LEU A 115 3.95 10.27 -6.26
CA LEU A 115 3.92 8.87 -5.81
C LEU A 115 2.74 8.12 -6.44
N SER A 116 1.55 8.71 -6.36
CA SER A 116 0.33 8.16 -6.96
C SER A 116 0.48 7.99 -8.47
N ALA A 117 1.07 8.95 -9.19
CA ALA A 117 1.28 8.85 -10.64
C ALA A 117 2.19 7.69 -11.04
N ILE A 118 3.22 7.39 -10.23
CA ILE A 118 4.10 6.23 -10.45
C ILE A 118 3.32 4.93 -10.24
N ALA A 119 2.54 4.85 -9.16
CA ALA A 119 1.68 3.70 -8.89
C ALA A 119 0.63 3.51 -10.00
N ASP A 120 -0.03 4.59 -10.45
CA ASP A 120 -1.00 4.61 -11.54
C ASP A 120 -0.43 4.04 -12.82
N LYS A 121 0.79 4.47 -13.19
CA LYS A 121 1.48 3.95 -14.37
C LYS A 121 1.62 2.43 -14.29
N ARG A 122 1.91 1.87 -13.11
CA ARG A 122 2.00 0.41 -12.91
C ARG A 122 0.64 -0.28 -12.88
N ASN A 123 -0.38 0.39 -12.34
CA ASN A 123 -1.73 -0.14 -12.22
C ASN A 123 -2.51 -0.15 -13.54
N LYS A 124 -2.04 0.61 -14.54
CA LYS A 124 -2.58 0.62 -15.91
C LYS A 124 -1.90 -0.39 -16.85
N ILE A 125 -0.90 -1.15 -16.39
CA ILE A 125 -0.22 -2.17 -17.20
C ILE A 125 -0.95 -3.51 -17.05
N PRO A 126 -1.40 -4.13 -18.16
CA PRO A 126 -1.97 -5.47 -18.17
C PRO A 126 -1.06 -6.52 -17.53
N ARG A 127 -1.63 -7.45 -16.75
CA ARG A 127 -0.86 -8.54 -16.14
C ARG A 127 -1.39 -9.89 -16.61
N LYS A 128 -0.50 -10.78 -17.06
CA LYS A 128 -0.85 -12.16 -17.45
C LYS A 128 -1.60 -12.89 -16.34
N SER A 129 -1.19 -12.70 -15.08
CA SER A 129 -1.85 -13.29 -13.90
C SER A 129 -3.26 -12.78 -13.62
N LEU A 130 -3.71 -11.73 -14.32
CA LEU A 130 -5.05 -11.15 -14.23
C LEU A 130 -5.80 -11.35 -15.55
N ASN A 131 -5.46 -12.40 -16.32
CA ASN A 131 -6.01 -12.66 -17.64
C ASN A 131 -5.87 -11.45 -18.58
N TYR A 132 -4.70 -10.80 -18.54
CA TYR A 132 -4.38 -9.61 -19.33
C TYR A 132 -5.26 -8.38 -19.04
N GLN A 133 -5.97 -8.37 -17.90
CA GLN A 133 -6.56 -7.15 -17.37
C GLN A 133 -5.53 -6.34 -16.57
N THR A 134 -5.78 -5.04 -16.46
CA THR A 134 -5.01 -4.14 -15.61
C THR A 134 -5.46 -4.27 -14.15
N PRO A 135 -4.55 -4.03 -13.18
CA PRO A 135 -4.93 -3.95 -11.77
C PRO A 135 -6.12 -3.02 -11.49
N TYR A 136 -6.21 -1.87 -12.17
CA TYR A 136 -7.37 -0.98 -12.00
C TYR A 136 -8.68 -1.54 -12.52
N GLN A 137 -8.68 -2.23 -13.67
CA GLN A 137 -9.90 -2.87 -14.16
C GLN A 137 -10.41 -3.91 -13.17
N VAL A 138 -9.52 -4.74 -12.62
CA VAL A 138 -9.89 -5.77 -11.63
C VAL A 138 -10.31 -5.14 -10.31
N PHE A 139 -9.60 -4.11 -9.84
CA PHE A 139 -9.95 -3.41 -8.61
C PHE A 139 -11.35 -2.79 -8.70
N LEU A 140 -11.62 -2.05 -9.77
CA LEU A 140 -12.92 -1.41 -9.98
C LEU A 140 -14.07 -2.42 -10.16
N SER A 141 -13.81 -3.59 -10.74
CA SER A 141 -14.84 -4.63 -10.86
C SER A 141 -15.24 -5.21 -9.49
N HIS A 142 -14.29 -5.36 -8.57
CA HIS A 142 -14.56 -5.74 -7.18
C HIS A 142 -15.33 -4.65 -6.42
N LEU A 143 -15.01 -3.37 -6.63
CA LEU A 143 -15.77 -2.26 -6.03
C LEU A 143 -17.24 -2.31 -6.43
N LYS A 144 -17.52 -2.41 -7.74
CA LYS A 144 -18.89 -2.49 -8.28
C LYS A 144 -19.67 -3.65 -7.68
N LYS A 145 -19.03 -4.82 -7.57
CA LYS A 145 -19.67 -6.01 -6.98
C LYS A 145 -19.98 -5.83 -5.48
N SER A 146 -19.15 -5.08 -4.76
CA SER A 146 -19.34 -4.82 -3.33
C SER A 146 -20.39 -3.74 -3.04
N SER A 147 -20.66 -2.82 -3.99
CA SER A 147 -21.71 -1.80 -3.88
C SER A 147 -23.09 -2.28 -4.33
N LEU A 148 -23.19 -3.55 -4.77
CA LEU A 148 -24.41 -4.20 -5.25
C LEU A 148 -25.06 -5.10 -4.17
N ILE A 149 -24.74 -4.84 -2.89
CA ILE A 149 -25.29 -5.51 -1.71
C ILE A 149 -25.83 -4.45 -0.76
#